data_AF-A0A0J9EDR2-F1
#
_entry.id   AF-A0A0J9EDR2-F1
#
_cell.length_a   1.000
_cell.length_b   1.000
_cell.length_c   1.000
_cell.angle_alpha   90.00
_cell.angle_beta   90.00
_cell.angle_gamma   90.00
#
_symmetry.space_group_name_H-M   'P 1'
#
loop_
_entity.id
_entity.type
_entity.pdbx_description
1 polymer ?
#
loop_
_entity_poly.entity_id
_entity_poly.type
_entity_poly.pdbx_seq_one_letter_code
_entity_poly.pdbx_strand_id
1 'polypeptide(L)' 'MTHLAQQKQFECAQRATAEEALKGLSDKEKANFALALMMKVTDPDAAAVLRFAGNQLAELSNILMREAFERECG' A
#
# COMPACT_ATOMS: atom_id res chain seq x y z
N MET A 1 2.16 32.61 3.06
CA MET A 1 2.49 31.19 2.90
C MET A 1 1.74 30.67 1.69
N THR A 2 2.45 30.09 0.72
CA THR A 2 1.87 29.64 -0.56
C THR A 2 0.98 28.43 -0.36
N HIS A 3 -0.15 28.37 -1.07
CA HIS A 3 -1.15 27.28 -1.03
C HIS A 3 -0.52 25.87 -1.13
N LEU A 4 0.55 25.74 -1.91
CA LEU A 4 1.32 24.51 -2.07
C LEU A 4 1.97 24.02 -0.77
N ALA A 5 2.47 24.93 0.07
CA ALA A 5 3.09 24.58 1.34
C ALA A 5 2.06 24.05 2.35
N GLN A 6 0.84 24.61 2.33
CA GLN A 6 -0.27 24.16 3.17
C GLN A 6 -0.79 22.78 2.73
N GLN A 7 -0.92 22.53 1.43
CA GLN A 7 -1.30 21.21 0.89
C GLN A 7 -0.32 20.12 1.29
N LYS A 8 0.99 20.35 1.13
CA LYS A 8 2.02 19.37 1.53
C LYS A 8 2.00 19.08 3.03
N GLN A 9 1.84 20.10 3.87
CA GLN A 9 1.71 19.91 5.32
C GLN A 9 0.51 19.05 5.67
N PHE A 10 -0.61 19.26 4.99
CA PHE A 10 -1.82 18.47 5.17
C PHE A 10 -1.65 17.01 4.73
N GLU A 11 -1.05 16.76 3.57
CA GLU A 11 -0.73 15.40 3.10
C GLU A 11 0.20 14.67 4.08
N CYS A 12 1.24 15.35 4.59
CA CYS A 12 2.13 14.79 5.60
C CYS A 12 1.39 14.44 6.91
N ALA A 13 0.48 15.30 7.37
CA ALA A 13 -0.30 15.06 8.58
C ALA A 13 -1.27 13.86 8.40
N GLN A 14 -1.92 13.74 7.24
CA GLN A 14 -2.76 12.59 6.93
C GLN A 14 -1.97 11.29 6.90
N ARG A 15 -0.78 11.32 6.28
CA ARG A 15 0.12 10.17 6.24
C ARG A 15 0.55 9.73 7.64
N ALA A 16 0.99 10.67 8.47
CA ALA A 16 1.39 10.36 9.86
C ALA A 16 0.24 9.75 10.67
N THR A 17 -0.98 10.26 10.46
CA THR A 17 -2.19 9.72 11.11
C THR A 17 -2.49 8.29 10.65
N ALA A 18 -2.39 8.02 9.35
CA ALA A 18 -2.57 6.68 8.80
C ALA A 18 -1.49 5.71 9.30
N GLU A 19 -0.23 6.14 9.37
CA GLU A 19 0.87 5.33 9.88
C GLU A 19 0.67 4.97 11.36
N GLU A 20 0.22 5.91 12.21
CA GLU A 20 -0.06 5.62 13.61
C GLU A 20 -1.28 4.68 13.76
N ALA A 21 -2.32 4.86 12.95
CA ALA A 21 -3.50 3.97 12.96
C ALA A 21 -3.16 2.52 12.55
N LEU A 22 -2.13 2.33 11.71
CA LEU A 22 -1.70 1.02 11.23
C LEU A 22 -0.59 0.38 12.09
N LYS A 23 -0.06 1.09 13.09
CA LYS A 23 1.13 0.68 13.86
C LYS A 23 0.97 -0.62 14.65
N GLY A 24 -0.25 -0.93 15.09
CA GLY A 24 -0.57 -2.15 15.84
C GLY A 24 -0.89 -3.36 14.96
N LEU A 25 -0.95 -3.20 13.64
CA LEU A 25 -1.33 -4.26 12.71
C LEU A 25 -0.11 -5.05 12.24
N SER A 26 -0.29 -6.36 12.12
CA SER A 26 0.63 -7.22 11.38
C SER A 26 0.67 -6.84 9.89
N ASP A 27 1.73 -7.21 9.19
CA ASP A 27 1.86 -6.90 7.76
C ASP A 27 0.77 -7.57 6.92
N LYS A 28 0.29 -8.74 7.35
CA LYS A 28 -0.87 -9.42 6.77
C LYS A 28 -2.14 -8.58 6.90
N GLU A 29 -2.39 -8.01 8.07
CA GLU A 29 -3.56 -7.16 8.31
C GLU A 29 -3.48 -5.85 7.53
N LYS A 30 -2.29 -5.23 7.46
CA LYS A 30 -2.04 -4.05 6.61
C LYS A 30 -2.31 -4.33 5.14
N ALA A 31 -1.84 -5.46 4.62
CA ALA A 31 -2.08 -5.87 3.24
C ALA A 31 -3.57 -6.07 2.95
N ASN A 32 -4.30 -6.76 3.84
CA ASN A 32 -5.74 -6.95 3.71
C ASN A 32 -6.51 -5.62 3.75
N PHE A 33 -6.13 -4.71 4.65
CA PHE A 33 -6.73 -3.39 4.75
C PHE A 33 -6.49 -2.56 3.48
N ALA A 34 -5.25 -2.53 2.98
CA ALA A 34 -4.91 -1.82 1.75
C ALA A 34 -5.69 -2.37 0.54
N LEU A 35 -5.82 -3.69 0.41
CA LEU A 35 -6.62 -4.32 -0.62
C LEU A 35 -8.10 -3.91 -0.52
N ALA A 36 -8.68 -3.94 0.69
CA ALA A 36 -10.06 -3.54 0.91
C ALA A 36 -10.33 -2.07 0.54
N LEU A 37 -9.35 -1.18 0.70
CA LEU A 37 -9.44 0.21 0.24
C LEU A 37 -9.33 0.31 -1.29
N MET A 38 -8.36 -0.37 -1.91
CA MET A 38 -8.19 -0.35 -3.36
C MET A 38 -9.42 -0.88 -4.11
N MET A 39 -10.10 -1.89 -3.55
CA MET A 39 -11.35 -2.43 -4.11
C MET A 39 -12.54 -1.47 -4.08
N LYS A 40 -12.44 -0.35 -3.36
CA LYS A 40 -13.47 0.70 -3.32
C LYS A 40 -13.24 1.82 -4.34
N VAL A 41 -12.15 1.76 -5.11
CA VAL A 41 -11.91 2.74 -6.17
C VAL A 41 -12.93 2.52 -7.29
N THR A 42 -13.74 3.53 -7.56
CA THR A 42 -14.80 3.49 -8.58
C THR A 42 -14.48 4.30 -9.83
N ASP A 43 -13.37 5.04 -9.81
CA ASP A 43 -12.93 5.87 -10.94
C ASP A 43 -12.39 4.98 -12.08
N PRO A 44 -13.03 4.96 -13.26
CA PRO A 44 -12.55 4.19 -14.41
C PRO A 44 -11.15 4.61 -14.87
N ASP A 45 -10.77 5.88 -14.71
CA ASP A 45 -9.47 6.39 -15.16
C ASP A 45 -8.33 5.85 -14.27
N ALA A 46 -8.65 5.40 -13.05
CA ALA A 46 -7.71 4.73 -12.17
C ALA A 46 -7.43 3.26 -12.55
N ALA A 47 -8.17 2.68 -13.51
CA ALA A 47 -8.06 1.25 -13.85
C ALA A 47 -6.64 0.86 -14.31
N ALA A 48 -5.98 1.72 -15.10
CA ALA A 48 -4.62 1.47 -15.55
C ALA A 48 -3.62 1.44 -14.38
N VAL A 49 -3.78 2.36 -13.43
CA VAL A 49 -2.94 2.47 -12.23
C VAL A 49 -3.15 1.25 -11.32
N LEU A 50 -4.40 0.84 -11.10
CA LEU A 50 -4.73 -0.36 -10.32
C LEU A 50 -4.14 -1.62 -10.95
N ARG A 51 -4.23 -1.77 -12.28
CA ARG A 51 -3.64 -2.90 -13.00
C ARG A 51 -2.11 -2.92 -12.85
N PHE A 52 -1.46 -1.77 -12.99
CA PHE A 52 -0.02 -1.66 -12.80
C PHE A 52 0.39 -2.05 -11.37
N ALA A 53 -0.29 -1.51 -10.36
CA ALA A 53 -0.05 -1.84 -8.95
C ALA A 53 -0.23 -3.34 -8.68
N GLY A 54 -1.29 -3.96 -9.23
CA GLY A 54 -1.54 -5.39 -9.11
C GLY A 54 -0.39 -6.25 -9.66
N ASN A 55 0.19 -5.87 -10.80
CA ASN A 55 1.34 -6.58 -11.37
C ASN A 55 2.58 -6.48 -10.47
N GLN A 56 2.89 -5.28 -9.95
CA GLN A 56 4.02 -5.09 -9.04
C GLN A 56 3.83 -5.88 -7.73
N LEU A 57 2.60 -5.94 -7.21
CA LEU A 57 2.29 -6.72 -6.00
C LEU A 57 2.45 -8.23 -6.23
N ALA A 58 2.05 -8.74 -7.41
CA ALA A 58 2.23 -10.14 -7.75
C ALA A 58 3.73 -10.51 -7.84
N GLU A 59 4.55 -9.65 -8.46
CA GLU A 59 6.00 -9.85 -8.52
C GLU A 59 6.62 -9.90 -7.12
N LEU A 60 6.31 -8.91 -6.27
CA LEU A 60 6.79 -8.87 -4.90
C LEU A 60 6.38 -10.11 -4.10
N SER A 61 5.13 -10.57 -4.24
CA SER A 61 4.63 -11.77 -3.59
C SER A 61 5.45 -13.00 -3.97
N ASN A 62 5.79 -13.15 -5.26
CA ASN A 62 6.61 -14.28 -5.73
C ASN A 62 8.02 -14.26 -5.13
N ILE A 63 8.64 -13.08 -5.03
CA ILE A 63 9.96 -12.91 -4.40
C ILE A 63 9.91 -13.33 -2.94
N LEU A 64 8.95 -12.80 -2.17
CA LEU A 64 8.83 -13.11 -0.74
C LEU A 64 8.52 -14.59 -0.49
N MET A 65 7.70 -15.22 -1.32
CA MET A 65 7.45 -16.67 -1.24
C MET A 65 8.71 -17.49 -1.51
N ARG A 66 9.51 -17.08 -2.50
CA ARG A 66 10.78 -17.74 -2.80
C ARG A 66 11.77 -17.59 -1.64
N GLU A 67 11.90 -16.40 -1.09
CA GLU A 67 12.76 -16.16 0.08
C GLU A 67 12.33 -16.97 1.30
N ALA A 68 11.02 -17.09 1.55
CA ALA A 68 10.49 -17.91 2.62
C ALA A 68 10.83 -19.40 2.40
N PHE A 69 10.66 -19.90 1.17
CA PHE A 69 11.02 -21.26 0.81
C PHE A 69 12.53 -21.54 0.99
N GLU A 70 13.39 -20.64 0.52
CA GLU A 70 14.85 -20.77 0.66
C GLU A 70 15.29 -20.76 2.12
N ARG A 71 14.59 -20.04 3.01
CA ARG A 71 14.86 -20.08 4.46
C ARG A 71 14.43 -21.37 5.14
N GLU A 72 13.37 -22.01 4.65
CA GLU A 72 12.79 -23.21 5.27
C GLU A 72 13.39 -24.53 4.72
N CYS A 73 13.80 -24.55 3.46
CA CYS A 73 14.23 -25.77 2.76
C CYS A 73 15.65 -25.71 2.16
N GLY A 74 16.32 -24.56 2.24
CA GLY A 74 17.68 -24.33 1.70
C GLY A 74 18.81 -24.62 2.67
#